data_AF-A0AAU9HMV2-F1
#
_entry.id   AF-A0AAU9HMV2-F1
#
_cell.length_a   1.000
_cell.length_b   1.000
_cell.length_c   1.000
_cell.angle_alpha   90.00
_cell.angle_beta   90.00
_cell.angle_gamma   90.00
#
_symmetry.space_group_name_H-M   'P 1'
#
loop_
_entity.id
_entity.type
_entity.pdbx_description
1 polymer ?
#
loop_
_entity_poly.entity_id
_entity_poly.type
_entity_poly.pdbx_seq_one_letter_code
_entity_poly.pdbx_strand_id
1 'polypeptide(L)'
;MLSIVANPEGNVVHIHGDVSGLLALEREIRRLREHAEQVSCQDGHLFTQAWGGVNLTETMLDNERGEGWHQVHHVKLFSWSVEWSTRHGLSPAVP
;
A
#
# COMPACT_ATOMS: atom_id res chain seq x y z
N MET A 1 -4.68 -8.32 11.22
CA MET A 1 -3.59 -7.34 11.16
C MET A 1 -2.76 -7.54 9.90
N LEU A 2 -2.16 -6.46 9.41
CA LEU A 2 -1.51 -6.37 8.10
C LEU A 2 -0.03 -6.07 8.30
N SER A 3 0.89 -6.84 7.72
CA SER A 3 2.31 -6.52 7.67
C SER A 3 2.79 -6.43 6.23
N ILE A 4 3.72 -5.52 5.98
CA ILE A 4 4.28 -5.28 4.66
C ILE A 4 5.80 -5.24 4.81
N VAL A 5 6.47 -6.03 3.98
CA VAL A 5 7.93 -6.13 3.97
C VAL A 5 8.43 -6.01 2.54
N ALA A 6 9.60 -5.40 2.38
CA ALA A 6 10.26 -5.27 1.09
C ALA A 6 11.55 -6.09 1.11
N ASN A 7 11.89 -6.71 -0.02
CA ASN A 7 13.18 -7.35 -0.17
C ASN A 7 14.31 -6.29 -0.10
N PRO A 8 15.58 -6.72 0.05
CA PRO A 8 16.72 -5.79 0.15
C PRO A 8 16.81 -4.79 -1.02
N GLU A 9 16.45 -5.22 -2.23
CA GLU A 9 16.47 -4.38 -3.43
C GLU A 9 15.26 -3.43 -3.52
N GLY A 10 14.23 -3.62 -2.70
CA GLY A 10 13.01 -2.80 -2.66
C GLY A 10 12.08 -2.96 -3.86
N ASN A 11 12.32 -3.95 -4.73
CA ASN A 11 11.53 -4.18 -5.94
C ASN A 11 10.47 -5.28 -5.78
N VAL A 12 10.52 -6.06 -4.71
CA VAL A 12 9.50 -7.05 -4.33
C VAL A 12 8.96 -6.69 -2.96
N VAL A 13 7.64 -6.66 -2.85
CA VAL A 13 6.94 -6.41 -1.60
C VAL A 13 6.05 -7.61 -1.29
N HIS A 14 6.17 -8.12 -0.08
CA HIS A 14 5.20 -9.08 0.45
C HIS A 14 4.18 -8.37 1.33
N ILE A 15 2.91 -8.73 1.16
CA ILE A 15 1.80 -8.25 1.96
C ILE A 15 1.23 -9.46 2.70
N HIS A 16 1.44 -9.48 4.02
CA HIS A 16 0.92 -10.50 4.92
C HIS A 16 -0.29 -9.95 5.65
N GLY A 17 -1.37 -10.72 5.73
CA GLY A 17 -2.53 -10.26 6.48
C GLY A 17 -3.45 -11.39 6.87
N ASP A 18 -3.98 -11.31 8.10
CA ASP A 18 -5.21 -12.02 8.43
C ASP A 18 -6.44 -11.27 7.87
N VAL A 19 -7.62 -11.85 8.07
CA VAL A 19 -8.91 -11.30 7.62
C VAL A 19 -9.10 -9.82 8.03
N SER A 20 -8.80 -9.46 9.28
CA SER A 20 -8.97 -8.08 9.75
C SER A 20 -8.00 -7.10 9.08
N GLY A 21 -6.77 -7.54 8.79
CA GLY A 21 -5.77 -6.74 8.09
C GLY A 21 -6.16 -6.50 6.63
N LEU A 22 -6.60 -7.56 5.95
CA LEU A 22 -7.07 -7.49 4.57
C LEU A 22 -8.32 -6.59 4.44
N LEU A 23 -9.26 -6.69 5.38
CA LEU A 23 -10.43 -5.80 5.42
C LEU A 23 -10.05 -4.33 5.62
N ALA A 24 -9.01 -4.04 6.40
CA ALA A 24 -8.52 -2.66 6.57
C ALA A 24 -7.92 -2.11 5.26
N LEU A 25 -7.11 -2.92 4.57
CA LEU A 25 -6.57 -2.57 3.26
C LEU A 25 -7.68 -2.36 2.21
N GLU A 26 -8.65 -3.27 2.16
CA GLU A 26 -9.80 -3.19 1.24
C GLU A 26 -10.60 -1.90 1.45
N ARG A 27 -10.84 -1.51 2.71
CA ARG A 27 -11.55 -0.25 3.04
C ARG A 27 -10.81 0.96 2.50
N GLU A 28 -9.49 1.01 2.65
CA GLU A 28 -8.70 2.14 2.17
C GLU A 28 -8.66 2.21 0.64
N ILE A 29 -8.49 1.06 -0.03
CA ILE A 29 -8.57 0.97 -1.49
C ILE A 29 -9.94 1.41 -2.00
N ARG A 30 -11.03 0.96 -1.35
CA ARG A 30 -12.39 1.33 -1.73
C ARG A 30 -12.62 2.84 -1.59
N ARG A 31 -12.18 3.45 -0.48
CA ARG A 31 -12.27 4.90 -0.26
C ARG A 31 -11.57 5.67 -1.39
N LEU A 32 -10.35 5.25 -1.73
CA LEU A 32 -9.56 5.85 -2.80
C LEU A 32 -10.20 5.69 -4.19
N ARG A 33 -10.77 4.51 -4.48
CA ARG A 33 -11.54 4.26 -5.71
C ARG A 33 -12.72 5.22 -5.83
N GLU A 34 -13.50 5.38 -4.76
CA GLU A 34 -14.67 6.27 -4.74
C GLU A 34 -14.28 7.74 -5.02
N HIS A 35 -13.12 8.20 -4.53
CA HIS A 35 -12.59 9.52 -4.88
C HIS A 35 -12.18 9.62 -6.35
N ALA A 36 -11.46 8.63 -6.88
CA ALA A 36 -11.03 8.63 -8.28
C ALA A 36 -12.22 8.65 -9.26
N GLU A 37 -13.31 7.94 -8.93
CA GLU A 37 -14.57 7.94 -9.70
C GLU A 37 -15.26 9.31 -9.71
N GLN A 38 -15.05 10.12 -8.67
CA GLN A 38 -15.56 11.49 -8.57
C GLN A 38 -14.59 12.55 -9.14
N VAL A 39 -13.62 12.12 -9.96
CA VAL A 39 -12.58 12.99 -10.55
C VAL A 39 -11.71 13.68 -9.47
N SER A 40 -11.67 13.13 -8.26
CA SER A 40 -10.83 13.60 -7.15
C SER A 40 -9.63 12.67 -6.97
N CYS A 41 -8.43 13.23 -6.90
CA CYS A 41 -7.23 12.47 -6.56
C CYS A 41 -6.99 12.58 -5.06
N GLN A 42 -6.89 11.45 -4.36
CA GLN A 42 -6.50 11.38 -2.97
C GLN A 42 -5.43 10.32 -2.73
N ASP A 43 -4.71 10.49 -1.63
CA ASP A 43 -3.83 9.48 -1.07
C ASP A 43 -4.36 8.92 0.25
N GLY A 44 -3.88 7.73 0.55
CA GLY A 44 -4.14 6.95 1.75
C GLY A 44 -2.83 6.59 2.42
N HIS A 45 -2.84 6.53 3.75
CA HIS A 45 -1.65 6.26 4.53
C HIS A 45 -1.90 5.15 5.54
N LEU A 46 -1.04 4.13 5.52
CA LEU A 46 -1.01 3.07 6.52
C LEU A 46 0.34 3.12 7.22
N PHE A 47 0.32 3.19 8.55
CA PHE A 47 1.54 3.25 9.36
C PHE A 47 1.58 2.14 10.40
N THR A 48 2.81 1.76 10.75
CA THR A 48 3.14 0.97 11.94
C THR A 48 3.14 1.83 13.21
N GLN A 49 3.17 1.19 14.37
CA GLN A 49 3.21 1.88 15.66
C GLN A 49 4.47 2.71 15.85
N ALA A 50 5.65 2.25 15.42
CA ALA A 50 6.87 3.07 15.51
C ALA A 50 6.77 4.38 14.71
N TRP A 51 5.85 4.44 13.74
CA TRP A 51 5.60 5.62 12.90
C TRP A 51 4.25 6.30 13.22
N GLY A 52 3.67 6.01 14.39
CA GLY A 52 2.51 6.71 14.91
C GLY A 52 1.16 6.26 14.35
N GLY A 53 1.06 5.08 13.74
CA GLY A 53 -0.23 4.49 13.36
C GLY A 53 -0.44 3.08 13.88
N VAL A 54 -1.57 2.49 13.50
CA VAL A 54 -2.01 1.18 14.00
C VAL A 54 -2.49 0.27 12.87
N ASN A 55 -2.25 0.68 11.62
CA ASN A 55 -2.75 0.00 10.44
C ASN A 55 -1.86 -1.19 10.07
N LEU A 56 -0.55 -1.05 10.31
CA LEU A 56 0.47 -2.04 9.99
C LEU A 56 1.07 -2.63 11.27
N THR A 57 1.38 -3.92 11.24
CA THR A 57 2.21 -4.57 12.26
C THR A 57 3.68 -4.54 11.87
N GLU A 58 4.52 -4.72 12.89
CA GLU A 58 5.98 -4.80 12.75
C GLU A 58 6.42 -6.27 12.84
N THR A 59 5.80 -7.10 12.00
CA THR A 59 5.97 -8.56 12.00
C THR A 59 6.45 -9.05 10.65
N MET A 60 7.33 -10.03 10.61
CA MET A 60 7.94 -10.57 9.39
C MET A 60 8.19 -12.05 9.60
N LEU A 61 8.15 -12.86 8.54
CA LEU A 61 8.49 -14.28 8.63
C LEU A 61 9.99 -14.46 8.91
N ASP A 62 10.35 -15.56 9.56
CA ASP A 62 11.74 -15.81 9.94
C ASP A 62 12.68 -15.96 8.74
N ASN A 63 12.19 -16.54 7.63
CA ASN A 63 12.97 -16.65 6.39
C ASN A 63 13.21 -15.28 5.75
N GLU A 64 12.20 -14.40 5.71
CA GLU A 64 12.35 -13.03 5.20
C GLU A 64 13.39 -12.27 6.03
N ARG A 65 13.36 -12.43 7.36
CA ARG A 65 14.38 -11.85 8.24
C ARG A 65 15.77 -12.40 7.93
N GLY A 66 15.89 -13.72 7.72
CA GLY A 66 17.14 -14.38 7.36
C GLY A 66 17.69 -13.95 5.99
N GLU A 67 16.80 -13.61 5.06
CA GLU A 67 17.12 -13.10 3.72
C GLU A 67 17.38 -11.59 3.69
N GLY A 68 17.27 -10.90 4.84
CA GLY A 68 17.58 -9.48 4.96
C GLY A 68 16.46 -8.53 4.53
N TRP A 69 15.22 -9.01 4.46
CA TRP A 69 14.06 -8.18 4.14
C TRP A 69 13.88 -7.04 5.16
N HIS A 70 13.24 -5.97 4.72
CA HIS A 70 13.03 -4.76 5.50
C HIS A 70 11.55 -4.56 5.82
N GLN A 71 11.25 -4.26 7.07
CA GLN A 71 9.90 -3.87 7.48
C GLN A 71 9.49 -2.56 6.81
N VAL A 72 8.33 -2.54 6.17
CA VAL A 72 7.74 -1.30 5.66
C VAL A 72 6.90 -0.67 6.76
N HIS A 73 7.33 0.52 7.21
CA HIS A 73 6.66 1.24 8.30
C HIS A 73 5.58 2.21 7.83
N HIS A 74 5.62 2.63 6.56
CA HIS A 74 4.68 3.55 5.94
C HIS A 74 4.38 3.12 4.51
N VAL A 75 3.11 2.83 4.25
CA VAL A 75 2.59 2.63 2.89
C VAL A 75 1.72 3.81 2.49
N LYS A 76 2.05 4.42 1.36
CA LYS A 76 1.22 5.40 0.68
C LYS A 76 0.47 4.74 -0.47
N LEU A 77 -0.84 4.90 -0.49
CA LEU A 77 -1.71 4.46 -1.55
C LEU A 77 -2.18 5.69 -2.31
N PHE A 78 -1.99 5.75 -3.62
CA PHE A 78 -2.42 6.88 -4.44
C PHE A 78 -3.57 6.45 -5.35
N SER A 79 -4.49 7.37 -5.57
CA SER A 79 -5.53 7.25 -6.57
C SER A 79 -5.52 8.43 -7.51
N TRP A 80 -5.82 8.17 -8.77
CA TRP A 80 -5.95 9.19 -9.79
C TRP A 80 -7.17 8.93 -10.64
N SER A 81 -7.82 10.01 -11.08
CA SER A 81 -8.84 9.95 -12.13
C SER A 81 -8.19 9.68 -13.50
N VAL A 82 -9.01 9.29 -14.48
CA VAL A 82 -8.55 9.09 -15.86
C VAL A 82 -7.96 10.36 -16.47
N GLU A 83 -8.56 11.53 -16.16
CA GLU A 83 -8.04 12.82 -16.62
C GLU A 83 -6.64 13.08 -16.04
N TRP A 84 -6.47 12.84 -14.74
CA TRP A 84 -5.20 13.05 -14.05
C TRP A 84 -4.12 12.11 -14.58
N SER A 85 -4.42 10.81 -14.72
CA SER A 85 -3.46 9.85 -15.27
C SER A 85 -3.05 10.20 -16.70
N THR A 86 -3.98 10.68 -17.53
CA THR A 86 -3.70 11.08 -18.91
C THR A 86 -2.83 12.33 -18.96
N ARG A 87 -3.16 13.35 -18.17
CA ARG A 87 -2.38 14.60 -18.08
C ARG A 87 -0.94 14.37 -17.62
N HIS A 88 -0.72 13.37 -16.78
CA HIS A 88 0.58 13.08 -16.17
C HIS A 88 1.32 11.88 -16.78
N GLY A 89 0.81 11.31 -17.88
CA GLY A 89 1.48 10.21 -18.59
C GLY A 89 1.52 8.90 -17.79
N LEU A 90 0.57 8.68 -16.88
CA LEU A 90 0.40 7.45 -16.11
C LEU A 90 -0.66 6.51 -16.69
N SER A 91 -1.43 6.97 -17.68
CA SER A 91 -2.30 6.09 -18.45
C SER A 91 -1.44 5.11 -19.24
N PRO A 92 -1.68 3.78 -19.16
CA PRO A 92 -0.98 2.83 -20.00
C PRO A 92 -1.14 3.24 -21.47
N ALA A 93 -0.09 3.04 -22.28
CA ALA A 93 -0.28 3.07 -23.72
C ALA A 93 -1.37 2.04 -24.05
N VAL A 94 -2.43 2.47 -24.74
CA VAL A 94 -3.43 1.55 -25.27
C VAL A 94 -2.68 0.59 -26.20
N PRO A 95 -2.76 -0.74 -26.00
CA PRO A 95 -2.15 -1.71 -26.91
C PRO A 95 -2.62 -1.55 -28.36
#